data_AF-A0A0D5YTN0-F1
#
_entry.id   AF-A0A0D5YTN0-F1
#
_cell.length_a   1.000
_cell.length_b   1.000
_cell.length_c   1.000
_cell.angle_alpha   90.00
_cell.angle_beta   90.00
_cell.angle_gamma   90.00
#
_symmetry.space_group_name_H-M   'P 1'
#
loop_
_entity.id
_entity.type
_entity.pdbx_description
1 polymer ?
#
loop_
_entity_poly.entity_id
_entity_poly.type
_entity_poly.pdbx_seq_one_letter_code
_entity_poly.pdbx_strand_id
1 'polypeptide(L)'
;MSKITTVFAALLLTFLAQSAYGQKEYKKKIETLKVQKEKIAEQEKEALKLEVQAINERLNNRAITLEEAQRLKEEAAVKRAKNIEERVAIVENQISLLERNEGKTLILLEADTLANDQVRVGLNIDGRPVFNIFSDQWRRNIKYDRRTYSDFVFAIGLNNALIDGQSLDESPYKIGGSRFFEMGWQWRTRVFKNTNFMRFNYGVSFQFNGLKPDDNQYFVQNGNQTELQEFDVELDKSKFRMDNLVFPVHIEFGPSKYHEHKNKFRYSLDNQFRLGLGGYAGFNLGTRQKLKYQRDGERVKDKLKRDYNTSNLIYGLSAYAGFEGVLLYVKYDLNPIFKDAVVEQRNISLGLRFDL
;
A
#
# COMPACT_ATOMS: atom_id res chain seq x y z
N MET A 1 23.58 40.31 4.76
CA MET A 1 22.91 40.26 3.44
C MET A 1 23.34 39.08 2.55
N SER A 2 24.59 38.58 2.61
CA SER A 2 25.07 37.52 1.68
C SER A 2 24.42 36.13 1.82
N LYS A 3 23.91 35.77 3.01
CA LYS A 3 23.27 34.46 3.26
C LYS A 3 21.85 34.36 2.70
N ILE A 4 21.12 35.48 2.64
CA ILE A 4 19.75 35.52 2.12
C ILE A 4 19.76 35.47 0.58
N THR A 5 20.71 36.17 -0.04
CA THR A 5 20.89 36.13 -1.50
C THR A 5 21.34 34.76 -2.01
N THR A 6 22.16 34.02 -1.25
CA THR A 6 22.55 32.64 -1.61
C THR A 6 21.37 31.66 -1.52
N VAL A 7 20.52 31.78 -0.50
CA VAL A 7 19.30 30.95 -0.38
C VAL A 7 18.30 31.27 -1.50
N PHE A 8 18.12 32.55 -1.83
CA PHE A 8 17.25 32.95 -2.95
C PHE A 8 17.78 32.47 -4.31
N ALA A 9 19.09 32.55 -4.54
CA ALA A 9 19.70 32.03 -5.76
C ALA A 9 19.55 30.51 -5.88
N ALA A 10 19.70 29.77 -4.77
CA ALA A 10 19.48 28.32 -4.74
C ALA A 10 18.01 27.93 -5.02
N LEU A 11 17.05 28.67 -4.47
CA LEU A 11 15.62 28.51 -4.76
C LEU A 11 15.25 28.84 -6.20
N LEU A 12 15.90 29.84 -6.80
CA LEU A 12 15.70 30.18 -8.21
C LEU A 12 16.26 29.08 -9.12
N LEU A 13 17.43 28.53 -8.78
CA LEU A 13 18.07 27.41 -9.48
C LEU A 13 17.24 26.12 -9.42
N THR A 14 16.59 25.82 -8.28
CA THR A 14 15.70 24.65 -8.19
C THR A 14 14.42 24.82 -9.00
N PHE A 15 13.84 26.02 -9.03
CA PHE A 15 12.69 26.32 -9.91
C PHE A 15 13.03 26.21 -11.39
N LEU A 16 14.20 26.72 -11.80
CA LEU A 16 14.68 26.57 -13.18
C LEU A 16 14.96 25.11 -13.54
N ALA A 17 15.54 24.33 -12.62
CA ALA A 17 15.77 22.90 -12.81
C ALA A 17 14.46 22.10 -12.99
N GLN A 18 13.39 22.44 -12.26
CA GLN A 18 12.08 21.81 -12.41
C GLN A 18 11.44 22.09 -13.79
N SER A 19 11.57 23.33 -14.29
CA SER A 19 11.07 23.70 -15.63
C SER A 19 11.82 22.97 -16.75
N ALA A 20 13.15 22.82 -16.63
CA ALA A 20 13.98 22.08 -17.58
C ALA A 20 13.70 20.57 -17.58
N TYR A 21 13.35 19.98 -16.43
CA TYR A 21 13.00 18.56 -16.32
C TYR A 21 11.65 18.26 -17.00
N GLY A 22 10.64 19.10 -16.78
CA GLY A 22 9.33 18.97 -17.46
C GLY A 22 9.43 19.08 -18.98
N GLN A 23 10.36 19.88 -19.51
CA GLN A 23 10.58 19.99 -20.96
C GLN A 23 11.20 18.74 -21.60
N LYS A 24 11.97 17.94 -20.85
CA LYS A 24 12.57 16.69 -21.38
C LYS A 24 11.56 15.55 -21.49
N GLU A 25 10.56 15.51 -20.62
CA GLU A 25 9.62 14.41 -20.51
C GLU A 25 8.60 14.38 -21.66
N TYR A 26 8.00 15.52 -22.02
CA TYR A 26 7.02 15.55 -23.11
C TYR A 26 7.66 15.40 -24.50
N LYS A 27 8.91 15.87 -24.68
CA LYS A 27 9.66 15.67 -25.93
C LYS A 27 9.92 14.19 -26.20
N LYS A 28 10.26 13.43 -25.15
CA LYS A 28 10.38 11.97 -25.22
C LYS A 28 9.05 11.31 -25.62
N LYS A 29 7.92 11.81 -25.11
CA LYS A 29 6.58 11.34 -25.49
C LYS A 29 6.26 11.60 -26.97
N ILE A 30 6.64 12.77 -27.50
CA ILE A 30 6.52 13.09 -28.93
C ILE A 30 7.37 12.13 -29.78
N GLU A 31 8.60 11.80 -29.37
CA GLU A 31 9.44 10.82 -30.07
C GLU A 31 8.78 9.44 -30.11
N THR A 32 8.20 8.97 -29.00
CA THR A 32 7.48 7.69 -28.98
C THR A 32 6.27 7.67 -29.91
N LEU A 33 5.52 8.77 -29.99
CA LEU A 33 4.37 8.89 -30.90
C LEU A 33 4.82 8.91 -32.38
N LYS A 34 5.96 9.52 -32.70
CA LYS A 34 6.54 9.47 -34.05
C LYS A 34 6.90 8.04 -34.45
N VAL A 35 7.53 7.28 -33.56
CA VAL A 35 7.83 5.85 -33.80
C VAL A 35 6.54 5.04 -33.95
N GLN A 36 5.50 5.32 -33.15
CA GLN A 36 4.20 4.64 -33.29
C GLN A 36 3.52 4.95 -34.64
N LYS A 37 3.61 6.20 -35.12
CA LYS A 37 3.10 6.60 -36.45
C LYS A 37 3.73 5.76 -37.56
N GLU A 38 5.03 5.54 -37.52
CA GLU A 38 5.74 4.70 -38.50
C GLU A 38 5.30 3.23 -38.43
N LYS A 39 5.15 2.70 -37.22
CA LYS A 39 4.71 1.30 -37.00
C LYS A 39 3.28 1.02 -37.46
N ILE A 40 2.38 2.01 -37.43
CA ILE A 40 0.99 1.83 -37.90
C ILE A 40 0.97 1.39 -39.38
N ALA A 41 1.78 2.03 -40.22
CA ALA A 41 1.84 1.71 -41.64
C ALA A 41 2.41 0.31 -41.87
N GLU A 42 3.41 -0.10 -41.09
CA GLU A 42 4.00 -1.45 -41.15
C GLU A 42 2.99 -2.53 -40.75
N GLN A 43 2.32 -2.34 -39.59
CA GLN A 43 1.32 -3.27 -39.08
C GLN A 43 0.14 -3.49 -40.02
N GLU A 44 -0.43 -2.43 -40.59
CA GLU A 44 -1.58 -2.55 -41.49
C GLU A 44 -1.18 -3.16 -42.84
N LYS A 45 0.07 -2.96 -43.31
CA LYS A 45 0.61 -3.63 -44.50
C LYS A 45 0.83 -5.12 -44.26
N GLU A 46 1.36 -5.50 -43.09
CA GLU A 46 1.50 -6.90 -42.71
C GLU A 46 0.14 -7.59 -42.57
N ALA A 47 -0.83 -6.92 -41.94
CA ALA A 47 -2.18 -7.43 -41.81
C ALA A 47 -2.86 -7.62 -43.18
N LEU A 48 -2.68 -6.67 -44.11
CA LEU A 48 -3.17 -6.79 -45.49
C LEU A 48 -2.52 -7.99 -46.18
N LYS A 49 -1.21 -8.20 -46.02
CA LYS A 49 -0.51 -9.34 -46.62
C LYS A 49 -1.07 -10.67 -46.13
N LEU A 50 -1.33 -10.81 -44.83
CA LEU A 50 -1.91 -12.03 -44.24
C LEU A 50 -3.36 -12.24 -44.72
N GLU A 51 -4.16 -11.18 -44.80
CA GLU A 51 -5.54 -11.23 -45.27
C GLU A 51 -5.62 -11.64 -46.75
N VAL A 52 -4.74 -11.11 -47.60
CA VAL A 52 -4.60 -11.50 -49.01
C VAL A 52 -4.12 -12.95 -49.15
N GLN A 53 -3.20 -13.41 -48.30
CA GLN A 53 -2.75 -14.81 -48.28
C GLN A 53 -3.91 -15.76 -47.93
N ALA A 54 -4.70 -15.45 -46.90
CA ALA A 54 -5.86 -16.24 -46.53
C ALA A 54 -6.93 -16.28 -47.64
N ILE A 55 -7.15 -15.16 -48.34
CA ILE A 55 -8.06 -15.11 -49.51
C ILE A 55 -7.52 -16.00 -50.65
N ASN A 56 -6.22 -15.97 -50.91
CA ASN A 56 -5.60 -16.83 -51.93
C ASN A 56 -5.70 -18.32 -51.58
N GLU A 57 -5.53 -18.70 -50.32
CA GLU A 57 -5.71 -20.08 -49.87
C GLU A 57 -7.16 -20.56 -50.08
N ARG A 58 -8.14 -19.71 -49.78
CA ARG A 58 -9.56 -20.02 -50.04
C ARG A 58 -9.85 -20.16 -51.53
N LEU A 59 -9.23 -19.35 -52.38
CA LEU A 59 -9.34 -19.47 -53.84
C LEU A 59 -8.70 -20.77 -54.35
N ASN A 60 -7.52 -21.12 -53.86
CA ASN A 60 -6.80 -22.36 -54.23
C ASN A 60 -7.59 -23.61 -53.82
N ASN A 61 -8.26 -23.56 -52.67
CA ASN A 61 -9.13 -24.63 -52.18
C ASN A 61 -10.51 -24.64 -52.86
N ARG A 62 -10.74 -23.81 -53.88
CA ARG A 62 -12.01 -23.64 -54.62
C ARG A 62 -13.21 -23.31 -53.73
N ALA A 63 -12.96 -22.73 -52.56
CA ALA A 63 -14.01 -22.32 -51.62
C ALA A 63 -14.65 -20.97 -52.00
N ILE A 64 -14.04 -20.21 -52.91
CA ILE A 64 -14.53 -18.94 -53.48
C ILE A 64 -14.15 -18.85 -54.97
N THR A 65 -14.84 -18.02 -55.73
CA THR A 65 -14.51 -17.77 -57.15
C THR A 65 -13.40 -16.72 -57.33
N LEU A 66 -12.80 -16.64 -58.53
CA LEU A 66 -11.75 -15.67 -58.84
C LEU A 66 -12.25 -14.22 -58.75
N GLU A 67 -13.49 -13.96 -59.21
CA GLU A 67 -14.13 -12.65 -59.11
C GLU A 67 -14.39 -12.26 -57.65
N GLU A 68 -14.87 -13.21 -56.82
CA GLU A 68 -15.06 -12.98 -55.38
C GLU A 68 -13.75 -12.74 -54.64
N ALA A 69 -12.70 -13.49 -54.97
CA ALA A 69 -11.37 -13.30 -54.39
C ALA A 69 -10.78 -11.92 -54.73
N GLN A 70 -11.01 -11.43 -55.95
CA GLN A 70 -10.54 -10.11 -56.37
C GLN A 70 -11.29 -8.99 -55.65
N ARG A 71 -12.63 -9.08 -55.55
CA ARG A 71 -13.44 -8.13 -54.78
C ARG A 71 -13.01 -8.06 -53.31
N LEU A 72 -12.81 -9.20 -52.66
CA LEU A 72 -12.41 -9.26 -51.24
C LEU A 72 -11.02 -8.65 -51.00
N LYS A 73 -10.08 -8.80 -51.95
CA LYS A 73 -8.75 -8.17 -51.85
C LYS A 73 -8.83 -6.65 -51.99
N GLU A 74 -9.66 -6.16 -52.91
CA GLU A 74 -9.90 -4.73 -53.09
C GLU A 74 -10.56 -4.12 -51.85
N GLU A 75 -11.58 -4.76 -51.30
CA GLU A 75 -12.23 -4.34 -50.04
C GLU A 75 -11.25 -4.32 -48.85
N ALA A 76 -10.42 -5.36 -48.73
CA ALA A 76 -9.37 -5.40 -47.71
C ALA A 76 -8.35 -4.26 -47.89
N ALA A 77 -7.91 -3.99 -49.12
CA ALA A 77 -6.96 -2.91 -49.39
C ALA A 77 -7.55 -1.52 -49.04
N VAL A 78 -8.80 -1.24 -49.44
CA VAL A 78 -9.49 0.02 -49.13
C VAL A 78 -9.65 0.19 -47.62
N LYS A 79 -10.07 -0.86 -46.92
CA LYS A 79 -10.22 -0.85 -45.46
C LYS A 79 -8.90 -0.56 -44.75
N ARG A 80 -7.81 -1.23 -45.17
CA ARG A 80 -6.47 -1.05 -44.57
C ARG A 80 -5.91 0.35 -44.86
N ALA A 81 -6.10 0.87 -46.06
CA ALA A 81 -5.72 2.24 -46.42
C ALA A 81 -6.43 3.27 -45.52
N LYS A 82 -7.74 3.12 -45.33
CA LYS A 82 -8.53 3.99 -44.46
C LYS A 82 -8.09 3.90 -42.99
N ASN A 83 -7.79 2.69 -42.50
CA ASN A 83 -7.27 2.50 -41.15
C ASN A 83 -5.92 3.20 -40.94
N ILE A 84 -5.02 3.14 -41.93
CA ILE A 84 -3.73 3.84 -41.85
C ILE A 84 -3.96 5.34 -41.75
N GLU A 85 -4.80 5.91 -42.62
CA GLU A 85 -5.11 7.33 -42.65
C GLU A 85 -5.68 7.83 -41.31
N GLU A 86 -6.72 7.16 -40.80
CA GLU A 86 -7.37 7.57 -39.55
C GLU A 86 -6.45 7.39 -38.33
N ARG A 87 -5.72 6.28 -38.24
CA ARG A 87 -4.79 6.02 -37.12
C ARG A 87 -3.61 6.99 -37.13
N VAL A 88 -3.08 7.33 -38.30
CA VAL A 88 -2.03 8.34 -38.43
C VAL A 88 -2.54 9.72 -38.03
N ALA A 89 -3.73 10.12 -38.50
CA ALA A 89 -4.32 11.42 -38.16
C ALA A 89 -4.55 11.58 -36.64
N ILE A 90 -4.93 10.52 -35.93
CA ILE A 90 -5.04 10.54 -34.46
C ILE A 90 -3.70 10.83 -33.80
N VAL A 91 -2.64 10.14 -34.22
CA VAL A 91 -1.29 10.31 -33.64
C VAL A 91 -0.73 11.70 -33.96
N GLU A 92 -0.95 12.22 -35.16
CA GLU A 92 -0.55 13.58 -35.54
C GLU A 92 -1.26 14.64 -34.70
N ASN A 93 -2.57 14.49 -34.48
CA ASN A 93 -3.33 15.39 -33.62
C ASN A 93 -2.84 15.34 -32.17
N GLN A 94 -2.44 14.17 -31.67
CA GLN A 94 -1.83 14.03 -30.35
C GLN A 94 -0.47 14.74 -30.25
N ILE A 95 0.39 14.59 -31.25
CA ILE A 95 1.69 15.28 -31.32
C ILE A 95 1.46 16.80 -31.33
N SER A 96 0.59 17.30 -32.22
CA SER A 96 0.28 18.73 -32.33
C SER A 96 -0.26 19.32 -31.02
N LEU A 97 -1.10 18.56 -30.31
CA LEU A 97 -1.66 18.98 -29.02
C LEU A 97 -0.60 19.00 -27.92
N LEU A 98 0.37 18.08 -27.92
CA LEU A 98 1.49 18.09 -26.98
C LEU A 98 2.47 19.23 -27.26
N GLU A 99 2.75 19.51 -28.53
CA GLU A 99 3.62 20.61 -28.97
C GLU A 99 3.02 21.97 -28.60
N ARG A 100 1.74 22.21 -28.90
CA ARG A 100 1.06 23.50 -28.62
C ARG A 100 0.96 23.82 -27.13
N ASN A 101 0.91 22.80 -26.27
CA ASN A 101 0.74 22.97 -24.84
C ASN A 101 2.02 22.75 -24.04
N GLU A 102 3.18 22.57 -24.69
CA GLU A 102 4.47 22.28 -24.03
C GLU A 102 4.36 21.15 -22.98
N GLY A 103 3.57 20.12 -23.28
CA GLY A 103 3.30 19.00 -22.38
C GLY A 103 2.29 19.25 -21.24
N LYS A 104 1.78 20.49 -21.06
CA LYS A 104 0.77 20.85 -20.04
C LYS A 104 -0.64 20.73 -20.60
N THR A 105 -1.09 19.51 -20.86
CA THR A 105 -2.45 19.24 -21.36
C THR A 105 -3.41 19.02 -20.18
N LEU A 106 -4.54 19.73 -20.15
CA LEU A 106 -5.53 19.65 -19.06
C LEU A 106 -6.28 18.31 -18.95
N ILE A 107 -6.01 17.32 -19.82
CA ILE A 107 -6.64 16.00 -19.80
C ILE A 107 -5.61 14.95 -20.30
N LEU A 108 -5.50 13.84 -19.57
CA LEU A 108 -4.76 12.62 -19.92
C LEU A 108 -5.16 12.12 -21.33
N LEU A 109 -4.36 12.44 -22.33
CA LEU A 109 -4.29 11.69 -23.59
C LEU A 109 -3.17 10.67 -23.46
N GLU A 110 -3.43 9.61 -22.71
CA GLU A 110 -2.72 8.34 -22.88
C GLU A 110 -3.67 7.40 -23.59
N ALA A 111 -3.51 7.38 -24.92
CA ALA A 111 -4.14 6.39 -25.77
C ALA A 111 -3.53 5.02 -25.43
N ASP A 112 -4.23 4.31 -24.55
CA ASP A 112 -4.58 2.89 -24.60
C ASP A 112 -3.85 2.07 -25.70
N THR A 113 -2.54 1.85 -25.55
CA THR A 113 -1.83 0.84 -26.34
C THR A 113 -1.83 -0.47 -25.57
N LEU A 114 -2.68 -1.39 -26.02
CA LEU A 114 -2.53 -2.86 -25.99
C LEU A 114 -1.23 -3.34 -25.31
N ALA A 115 -1.28 -3.57 -23.99
CA ALA A 115 -0.24 -4.27 -23.26
C ALA A 115 -0.79 -5.60 -22.76
N ASN A 116 -0.17 -6.66 -23.26
CA ASN A 116 -0.34 -8.09 -23.02
C ASN A 116 -1.09 -8.54 -21.76
N ASP A 117 -1.93 -9.55 -22.00
CA ASP A 117 -2.50 -10.45 -21.02
C ASP A 117 -1.40 -11.09 -20.14
N GLN A 118 -1.27 -10.61 -18.90
CA GLN A 118 -0.44 -11.23 -17.87
C GLN A 118 -1.27 -11.41 -16.59
N VAL A 119 -1.14 -12.59 -16.00
CA VAL A 119 -1.79 -13.01 -14.75
C VAL A 119 -1.48 -12.01 -13.64
N ARG A 120 -2.54 -11.47 -13.01
CA ARG A 120 -2.48 -10.32 -12.09
C ARG A 120 -2.55 -10.76 -10.63
N VAL A 121 -1.63 -10.24 -9.81
CA VAL A 121 -1.72 -10.23 -8.33
C VAL A 121 -1.66 -8.77 -7.89
N GLY A 122 -2.71 -8.25 -7.25
CA GLY A 122 -2.78 -6.85 -6.84
C GLY A 122 -3.66 -6.60 -5.61
N LEU A 123 -3.22 -5.68 -4.74
CA LEU A 123 -3.93 -5.19 -3.56
C LEU A 123 -4.50 -3.77 -3.83
N ASN A 124 -5.79 -3.55 -3.56
CA ASN A 124 -6.53 -2.32 -3.87
C ASN A 124 -6.95 -1.55 -2.59
N ILE A 125 -6.57 -0.26 -2.44
CA ILE A 125 -7.12 0.71 -1.45
C ILE A 125 -8.06 1.64 -2.18
N ASP A 126 -9.31 1.78 -1.75
CA ASP A 126 -10.17 2.86 -2.26
C ASP A 126 -10.36 2.98 -3.79
N GLY A 127 -10.17 1.87 -4.51
CA GLY A 127 -10.19 1.88 -5.98
C GLY A 127 -8.93 2.43 -6.63
N ARG A 128 -7.88 2.66 -5.84
CA ARG A 128 -6.50 2.94 -6.25
C ARG A 128 -5.63 1.71 -5.94
N PRO A 129 -4.87 1.20 -6.93
CA PRO A 129 -3.95 0.11 -6.68
C PRO A 129 -2.76 0.61 -5.84
N VAL A 130 -2.38 -0.15 -4.81
CA VAL A 130 -1.25 0.21 -3.91
C VAL A 130 0.01 -0.56 -4.22
N PHE A 131 -0.15 -1.76 -4.79
CA PHE A 131 0.93 -2.48 -5.44
C PHE A 131 0.40 -2.98 -6.78
N ASN A 132 0.91 -2.37 -7.85
CA ASN A 132 0.79 -2.85 -9.22
C ASN A 132 2.19 -3.07 -9.75
N ILE A 133 2.56 -4.31 -10.04
CA ILE A 133 3.81 -4.60 -10.78
C ILE A 133 3.63 -4.27 -12.27
N PHE A 134 2.40 -4.04 -12.74
CA PHE A 134 2.08 -3.51 -14.07
C PHE A 134 0.84 -2.59 -14.02
N SER A 135 0.95 -1.38 -14.56
CA SER A 135 -0.16 -0.45 -14.86
C SER A 135 -0.70 -0.86 -16.25
N ASP A 136 -1.99 -0.92 -16.56
CA ASP A 136 -3.02 0.09 -16.36
C ASP A 136 -4.46 -0.49 -16.50
N GLN A 137 -5.45 0.38 -16.26
CA GLN A 137 -6.90 0.20 -16.48
C GLN A 137 -7.73 -0.62 -15.47
N TRP A 138 -8.42 0.14 -14.60
CA TRP A 138 -9.74 -0.24 -14.10
C TRP A 138 -10.76 0.84 -14.49
N ARG A 139 -11.60 0.58 -15.50
CA ARG A 139 -12.88 1.28 -15.66
C ARG A 139 -13.84 0.80 -14.58
N ARG A 140 -13.72 1.34 -13.36
CA ARG A 140 -14.69 1.06 -12.30
C ARG A 140 -15.92 1.93 -12.52
N ASN A 141 -17.07 1.32 -12.84
CA ASN A 141 -18.36 2.00 -12.76
C ASN A 141 -18.46 2.70 -11.40
N ILE A 142 -18.60 4.03 -11.40
CA ILE A 142 -18.68 4.81 -10.17
C ILE A 142 -19.94 4.39 -9.44
N LYS A 143 -19.80 3.61 -8.36
CA LYS A 143 -20.93 3.20 -7.53
C LYS A 143 -21.58 4.44 -6.92
N TYR A 144 -22.90 4.58 -7.13
CA TYR A 144 -23.73 5.66 -6.61
C TYR A 144 -23.59 5.78 -5.09
N ASP A 145 -23.83 4.69 -4.36
CA ASP A 145 -23.54 4.55 -2.94
C ASP A 145 -22.30 3.66 -2.75
N ARG A 146 -21.31 4.18 -2.02
CA ARG A 146 -20.15 3.43 -1.57
C ARG A 146 -20.25 3.25 -0.05
N ARG A 147 -20.58 2.04 0.35
CA ARG A 147 -20.78 1.69 1.75
C ARG A 147 -19.50 1.26 2.48
N THR A 148 -18.55 0.70 1.73
CA THR A 148 -17.29 0.16 2.26
C THR A 148 -16.09 0.92 1.71
N TYR A 149 -15.31 1.46 2.63
CA TYR A 149 -14.03 2.13 2.40
C TYR A 149 -12.90 1.21 2.81
N SER A 150 -11.72 1.40 2.23
CA SER A 150 -10.56 0.57 2.44
C SER A 150 -9.40 1.51 2.67
N ASP A 151 -8.78 1.45 3.85
CA ASP A 151 -7.78 2.41 4.28
C ASP A 151 -6.51 1.66 4.69
N PHE A 152 -5.34 2.26 4.44
CA PHE A 152 -4.10 1.77 5.04
C PHE A 152 -3.97 2.36 6.43
N VAL A 153 -3.58 1.54 7.39
CA VAL A 153 -3.43 1.96 8.77
C VAL A 153 -2.03 1.67 9.22
N PHE A 154 -1.45 2.60 9.96
CA PHE A 154 -0.30 2.29 10.78
C PHE A 154 -0.42 2.93 12.16
N ALA A 155 0.16 2.30 13.17
CA ALA A 155 0.21 2.84 14.51
C ALA A 155 1.61 2.68 15.11
N ILE A 156 1.99 3.65 15.92
CA ILE A 156 3.28 3.68 16.62
C ILE A 156 3.08 4.14 18.05
N GLY A 157 3.87 3.58 18.96
CA GLY A 157 3.83 4.05 20.35
C GLY A 157 4.68 3.25 21.29
N LEU A 158 4.35 3.38 22.57
CA LEU A 158 5.01 2.69 23.66
C LEU A 158 4.31 1.36 23.92
N ASN A 159 5.11 0.40 24.37
CA ASN A 159 4.66 -0.93 24.70
C ASN A 159 5.19 -1.27 26.09
N ASN A 160 4.43 -2.00 26.90
CA ASN A 160 4.92 -2.51 28.19
C ASN A 160 4.20 -3.83 28.51
N ALA A 161 4.60 -4.50 29.59
CA ALA A 161 3.90 -5.65 30.14
C ALA A 161 3.34 -5.31 31.52
N LEU A 162 2.07 -5.65 31.73
CA LEU A 162 1.40 -5.60 33.02
C LEU A 162 1.61 -6.94 33.74
N ILE A 163 2.08 -6.84 34.98
CA ILE A 163 2.32 -7.97 35.87
C ILE A 163 1.39 -7.79 37.06
N ASP A 164 0.65 -8.84 37.44
CA ASP A 164 -0.31 -8.73 38.53
C ASP A 164 0.38 -8.36 39.84
N GLY A 165 -0.18 -7.39 40.56
CA GLY A 165 0.40 -6.83 41.79
C GLY A 165 1.60 -5.90 41.63
N GLN A 166 2.03 -5.55 40.41
CA GLN A 166 3.12 -4.58 40.16
C GLN A 166 2.65 -3.37 39.37
N SER A 167 3.20 -2.20 39.68
CA SER A 167 2.97 -1.00 38.88
C SER A 167 3.78 -1.04 37.57
N LEU A 168 3.38 -0.23 36.57
CA LEU A 168 4.12 -0.13 35.30
C LEU A 168 5.53 0.47 35.45
N ASP A 169 5.76 1.23 36.53
CA ASP A 169 7.06 1.82 36.84
C ASP A 169 8.01 0.82 37.51
N GLU A 170 7.45 -0.24 38.12
CA GLU A 170 8.18 -1.35 38.72
C GLU A 170 8.32 -2.55 37.76
N SER A 171 7.79 -2.45 36.54
CA SER A 171 7.92 -3.53 35.56
C SER A 171 9.38 -3.70 35.16
N PRO A 172 9.85 -4.93 34.84
CA PRO A 172 11.24 -5.18 34.46
C PRO A 172 11.54 -4.71 33.02
N TYR A 173 10.81 -3.70 32.51
CA TYR A 173 10.88 -3.23 31.15
C TYR A 173 10.95 -1.70 31.05
N LYS A 174 11.94 -1.20 30.31
CA LYS A 174 12.12 0.24 30.04
C LYS A 174 10.93 0.82 29.29
N ILE A 175 10.11 1.64 29.96
CA ILE A 175 8.93 2.31 29.38
C ILE A 175 9.26 3.02 28.05
N GLY A 176 10.33 3.82 28.00
CA GLY A 176 10.74 4.55 26.79
C GLY A 176 11.50 3.71 25.74
N GLY A 177 11.99 2.53 26.15
CA GLY A 177 12.74 1.59 25.31
C GLY A 177 11.86 0.56 24.60
N SER A 178 10.72 0.25 25.21
CA SER A 178 9.70 -0.68 24.74
C SER A 178 8.71 0.05 23.84
N ARG A 179 8.56 -0.44 22.61
CA ARG A 179 7.82 0.26 21.54
C ARG A 179 7.08 -0.75 20.69
N PHE A 180 5.87 -0.39 20.27
CA PHE A 180 5.12 -1.15 19.28
C PHE A 180 5.05 -0.41 17.95
N PHE A 181 4.90 -1.19 16.89
CA PHE A 181 4.58 -0.71 15.55
C PHE A 181 3.51 -1.63 14.98
N GLU A 182 2.46 -1.07 14.39
CA GLU A 182 1.40 -1.81 13.70
C GLU A 182 1.25 -1.23 12.30
N MET A 183 1.10 -2.08 11.29
CA MET A 183 0.68 -1.65 9.95
C MET A 183 -0.29 -2.65 9.37
N GLY A 184 -1.26 -2.18 8.59
CA GLY A 184 -2.26 -3.08 8.07
C GLY A 184 -3.24 -2.41 7.14
N TRP A 185 -4.21 -3.22 6.75
CA TRP A 185 -5.34 -2.82 5.95
C TRP A 185 -6.60 -2.93 6.77
N GLN A 186 -7.45 -1.92 6.66
CA GLN A 186 -8.79 -1.98 7.22
C GLN A 186 -9.85 -1.73 6.17
N TRP A 187 -11.01 -2.31 6.39
CA TRP A 187 -12.23 -2.03 5.69
C TRP A 187 -13.22 -1.43 6.66
N ARG A 188 -13.77 -0.28 6.27
CA ARG A 188 -14.77 0.46 7.03
C ARG A 188 -16.10 0.39 6.33
N THR A 189 -17.07 -0.29 6.94
CA THR A 189 -18.41 -0.46 6.39
C THR A 189 -19.44 0.29 7.20
N ARG A 190 -20.16 1.20 6.55
CA ARG A 190 -21.28 1.93 7.17
C ARG A 190 -22.40 0.97 7.60
N VAL A 191 -22.92 1.09 8.82
CA VAL A 191 -23.95 0.15 9.33
C VAL A 191 -25.37 0.55 8.93
N PHE A 192 -25.70 1.84 8.89
CA PHE A 192 -27.04 2.31 8.55
C PHE A 192 -27.17 2.79 7.09
N LYS A 193 -28.39 2.74 6.54
CA LYS A 193 -28.65 3.13 5.13
C LYS A 193 -28.57 4.63 4.89
N ASN A 194 -28.95 5.44 5.87
CA ASN A 194 -29.12 6.90 5.71
C ASN A 194 -28.23 7.70 6.66
N THR A 195 -27.46 7.04 7.53
CA THR A 195 -26.53 7.71 8.45
C THR A 195 -25.20 6.96 8.45
N ASN A 196 -24.11 7.68 8.63
CA ASN A 196 -22.77 7.10 8.74
C ASN A 196 -22.21 7.23 10.17
N PHE A 197 -23.08 7.43 11.17
CA PHE A 197 -22.71 7.59 12.56
C PHE A 197 -22.00 6.36 13.15
N MET A 198 -22.42 5.16 12.75
CA MET A 198 -21.86 3.89 13.19
C MET A 198 -21.27 3.11 12.01
N ARG A 199 -20.06 2.63 12.19
CA ARG A 199 -19.23 2.01 11.16
C ARG A 199 -18.60 0.74 11.73
N PHE A 200 -18.66 -0.33 10.96
CA PHE A 200 -18.03 -1.60 11.29
C PHE A 200 -16.66 -1.65 10.60
N ASN A 201 -15.60 -1.66 11.40
CA ASN A 201 -14.23 -1.70 10.96
C ASN A 201 -13.67 -3.10 11.18
N TYR A 202 -13.06 -3.67 10.15
CA TYR A 202 -12.39 -4.97 10.23
C TYR A 202 -11.17 -4.96 9.34
N GLY A 203 -10.13 -5.73 9.67
CA GLY A 203 -8.88 -5.63 8.95
C GLY A 203 -7.92 -6.79 9.14
N VAL A 204 -6.73 -6.60 8.60
CA VAL A 204 -5.55 -7.45 8.80
C VAL A 204 -4.36 -6.54 9.08
N SER A 205 -3.58 -6.83 10.10
CA SER A 205 -2.45 -5.98 10.51
C SER A 205 -1.28 -6.81 11.00
N PHE A 206 -0.08 -6.38 10.63
CA PHE A 206 1.17 -6.85 11.21
C PHE A 206 1.53 -5.96 12.39
N GLN A 207 1.72 -6.58 13.55
CA GLN A 207 2.08 -5.92 14.80
C GLN A 207 3.46 -6.40 15.25
N PHE A 208 4.33 -5.45 15.58
CA PHE A 208 5.66 -5.69 16.13
C PHE A 208 5.69 -5.14 17.54
N ASN A 209 5.54 -6.01 18.53
CA ASN A 209 5.60 -5.63 19.94
C ASN A 209 7.03 -5.78 20.43
N GLY A 210 7.64 -4.66 20.84
CA GLY A 210 8.99 -4.64 21.37
C GLY A 210 9.00 -4.40 22.87
N LEU A 211 9.66 -5.29 23.62
CA LEU A 211 9.98 -5.11 25.03
C LEU A 211 11.49 -4.98 25.20
N LYS A 212 11.93 -3.99 25.97
CA LYS A 212 13.32 -3.79 26.35
C LYS A 212 13.44 -4.14 27.84
N PRO A 213 14.05 -5.29 28.19
CA PRO A 213 14.39 -5.59 29.58
C PRO A 213 15.15 -4.44 30.23
N ASP A 214 14.90 -4.23 31.50
CA ASP A 214 15.69 -3.34 32.34
C ASP A 214 17.07 -3.92 32.63
N ASP A 215 17.98 -3.01 33.02
CA ASP A 215 19.36 -3.33 33.37
C ASP A 215 20.08 -4.18 32.31
N ASN A 216 20.96 -5.07 32.76
CA ASN A 216 21.78 -5.93 31.93
C ASN A 216 21.10 -7.30 31.66
N GLN A 217 19.77 -7.31 31.55
CA GLN A 217 19.00 -8.54 31.48
C GLN A 217 18.62 -8.96 30.05
N TYR A 218 18.43 -10.27 29.87
CA TYR A 218 17.95 -10.89 28.65
C TYR A 218 17.07 -12.10 28.95
N PHE A 219 16.21 -12.46 28.01
CA PHE A 219 15.33 -13.62 28.15
C PHE A 219 16.08 -14.93 27.87
N VAL A 220 15.94 -15.88 28.80
CA VAL A 220 16.44 -17.25 28.69
C VAL A 220 15.27 -18.21 28.77
N GLN A 221 15.27 -19.21 27.88
CA GLN A 221 14.25 -20.25 27.84
C GLN A 221 14.80 -21.49 28.55
N ASN A 222 14.22 -21.83 29.71
CA ASN A 222 14.56 -23.00 30.51
C ASN A 222 13.39 -24.00 30.46
N GLY A 223 13.45 -24.90 29.47
CA GLY A 223 12.34 -25.81 29.17
C GLY A 223 11.06 -25.04 28.84
N ASN A 224 10.03 -25.23 29.67
CA ASN A 224 8.72 -24.60 29.50
C ASN A 224 8.60 -23.21 30.15
N GLN A 225 9.65 -22.72 30.83
CA GLN A 225 9.67 -21.39 31.43
C GLN A 225 10.57 -20.45 30.64
N THR A 226 10.20 -19.17 30.59
CA THR A 226 11.03 -18.10 30.05
C THR A 226 11.17 -17.03 31.11
N GLU A 227 12.42 -16.74 31.47
CA GLU A 227 12.77 -15.85 32.57
C GLU A 227 13.83 -14.84 32.13
N LEU A 228 13.93 -13.74 32.88
CA LEU A 228 14.98 -12.77 32.71
C LEU A 228 16.20 -13.21 33.52
N GLN A 229 17.36 -13.26 32.86
CA GLN A 229 18.65 -13.50 33.49
C GLN A 229 19.60 -12.36 33.16
N GLU A 230 20.59 -12.14 34.02
CA GLU A 230 21.66 -11.18 33.78
C GLU A 230 22.61 -11.72 32.70
N PHE A 231 23.05 -10.86 31.79
CA PHE A 231 24.02 -11.21 30.77
C PHE A 231 25.45 -11.00 31.30
N ASP A 232 26.38 -11.89 30.98
CA ASP A 232 27.76 -11.85 31.52
C ASP A 232 28.54 -10.56 31.23
N VAL A 233 28.13 -9.82 30.19
CA VAL A 233 28.78 -8.60 29.71
C VAL A 233 27.76 -7.47 29.67
N GLU A 234 28.19 -6.22 29.87
CA GLU A 234 27.28 -5.07 29.79
C GLU A 234 26.66 -4.92 28.39
N LEU A 235 25.33 -4.94 28.34
CA LEU A 235 24.53 -4.82 27.12
C LEU A 235 24.28 -3.36 26.76
N ASP A 236 24.85 -2.91 25.63
CA ASP A 236 24.44 -1.68 24.95
C ASP A 236 22.94 -1.72 24.58
N LYS A 237 22.42 -2.90 24.26
CA LYS A 237 21.03 -3.09 23.86
C LYS A 237 20.53 -4.51 24.11
N SER A 238 19.53 -4.65 24.98
CA SER A 238 18.61 -5.79 25.03
C SER A 238 17.28 -5.41 24.38
N LYS A 239 16.77 -6.17 23.42
CA LYS A 239 15.41 -5.98 22.88
C LYS A 239 14.80 -7.31 22.48
N PHE A 240 13.67 -7.61 23.11
CA PHE A 240 12.75 -8.67 22.74
C PHE A 240 11.70 -8.12 21.79
N ARG A 241 11.35 -8.88 20.74
CA ARG A 241 10.36 -8.49 19.76
C ARG A 241 9.50 -9.69 19.37
N MET A 242 8.18 -9.50 19.44
CA MET A 242 7.18 -10.44 18.93
C MET A 242 6.59 -9.88 17.66
N ASP A 243 6.61 -10.68 16.60
CA ASP A 243 6.08 -10.34 15.28
C ASP A 243 4.73 -11.08 15.14
N ASN A 244 3.62 -10.33 15.06
CA ASN A 244 2.26 -10.87 15.14
C ASN A 244 1.46 -10.51 13.88
N LEU A 245 0.57 -11.41 13.46
CA LEU A 245 -0.47 -11.14 12.46
C LEU A 245 -1.82 -11.12 13.17
N VAL A 246 -2.49 -9.98 13.17
CA VAL A 246 -3.76 -9.77 13.88
C VAL A 246 -4.87 -9.31 12.96
N PHE A 247 -6.10 -9.66 13.32
CA PHE A 247 -7.33 -9.34 12.62
C PHE A 247 -8.18 -8.46 13.54
N PRO A 248 -8.03 -7.13 13.49
CA PRO A 248 -8.81 -6.21 14.30
C PRO A 248 -10.27 -6.16 13.83
N VAL A 249 -11.18 -6.03 14.78
CA VAL A 249 -12.60 -5.77 14.58
C VAL A 249 -13.06 -4.70 15.57
N HIS A 250 -13.55 -3.57 15.06
CA HIS A 250 -14.02 -2.43 15.85
C HIS A 250 -15.39 -1.96 15.40
N ILE A 251 -16.17 -1.47 16.36
CA ILE A 251 -17.33 -0.62 16.08
C ILE A 251 -16.86 0.81 16.30
N GLU A 252 -16.94 1.61 15.24
CA GLU A 252 -16.56 3.01 15.24
C GLU A 252 -17.78 3.92 15.21
N PHE A 253 -17.78 4.87 16.14
CA PHE A 253 -18.78 5.91 16.29
C PHE A 253 -18.20 7.27 15.94
N GLY A 254 -19.01 8.12 15.32
CA GLY A 254 -18.67 9.53 15.14
C GLY A 254 -19.44 10.19 14.00
N PRO A 255 -19.53 11.53 14.00
CA PRO A 255 -20.18 12.27 12.93
C PRO A 255 -19.46 12.10 11.58
N SER A 256 -20.15 12.52 10.51
CA SER A 256 -19.64 12.46 9.14
C SER A 256 -20.30 13.54 8.31
N LYS A 257 -19.57 14.15 7.37
CA LYS A 257 -20.11 15.13 6.43
C LYS A 257 -20.72 14.43 5.22
N TYR A 258 -21.98 14.71 4.92
CA TYR A 258 -22.64 14.20 3.71
C TYR A 258 -22.35 15.12 2.54
N HIS A 259 -21.81 14.56 1.45
CA HIS A 259 -21.56 15.25 0.20
C HIS A 259 -22.36 14.60 -0.91
N GLU A 260 -23.29 15.35 -1.50
CA GLU A 260 -24.09 14.91 -2.64
C GLU A 260 -23.62 15.60 -3.92
N HIS A 261 -23.45 14.80 -4.97
CA HIS A 261 -23.16 15.24 -6.32
C HIS A 261 -24.18 14.60 -7.27
N LYS A 262 -24.33 15.16 -8.47
CA LYS A 262 -25.32 14.72 -9.48
C LYS A 262 -25.40 13.21 -9.70
N ASN A 263 -24.27 12.48 -9.59
CA ASN A 263 -24.19 11.05 -9.87
C ASN A 263 -23.67 10.19 -8.69
N LYS A 264 -23.48 10.78 -7.49
CA LYS A 264 -22.97 10.05 -6.31
C LYS A 264 -23.21 10.82 -5.02
N PHE A 265 -23.38 10.11 -3.92
CA PHE A 265 -23.16 10.69 -2.60
C PHE A 265 -22.02 9.99 -1.87
N ARG A 266 -21.38 10.70 -0.93
CA ARG A 266 -20.27 10.22 -0.11
C ARG A 266 -20.38 10.78 1.30
N TYR A 267 -19.97 9.99 2.27
CA TYR A 267 -19.72 10.48 3.62
C TYR A 267 -18.22 10.72 3.79
N SER A 268 -17.83 11.92 4.20
CA SER A 268 -16.47 12.29 4.56
C SER A 268 -16.31 12.27 6.09
N LEU A 269 -15.14 11.82 6.55
CA LEU A 269 -14.73 11.85 7.95
C LEU A 269 -13.74 13.00 8.24
N ASP A 270 -13.57 13.92 7.29
CA ASP A 270 -12.62 15.02 7.39
C ASP A 270 -13.02 15.97 8.54
N ASN A 271 -12.07 16.20 9.44
CA ASN A 271 -12.23 16.97 10.68
C ASN A 271 -13.37 16.47 11.57
N GLN A 272 -13.67 15.17 11.56
CA GLN A 272 -14.68 14.56 12.44
C GLN A 272 -14.02 13.78 13.57
N PHE A 273 -14.62 13.88 14.76
CA PHE A 273 -14.25 13.03 15.89
C PHE A 273 -14.67 11.58 15.62
N ARG A 274 -13.83 10.63 16.03
CA ARG A 274 -14.07 9.18 15.87
C ARG A 274 -13.69 8.47 17.16
N LEU A 275 -14.51 7.52 17.57
CA LEU A 275 -14.27 6.61 18.70
C LEU A 275 -14.50 5.18 18.22
N GLY A 276 -13.46 4.37 18.17
CA GLY A 276 -13.53 2.94 17.87
C GLY A 276 -13.33 2.10 19.12
N LEU A 277 -14.22 1.13 19.34
CA LEU A 277 -14.12 0.16 20.42
C LEU A 277 -14.25 -1.24 19.84
N GLY A 278 -13.40 -2.17 20.28
CA GLY A 278 -13.46 -3.54 19.80
C GLY A 278 -12.31 -4.40 20.31
N GLY A 279 -11.93 -5.38 19.50
CA GLY A 279 -10.90 -6.34 19.84
C GLY A 279 -10.15 -6.82 18.61
N TYR A 280 -9.21 -7.71 18.84
CA TYR A 280 -8.45 -8.37 17.79
C TYR A 280 -8.15 -9.80 18.23
N ALA A 281 -7.97 -10.66 17.24
CA ALA A 281 -7.42 -11.99 17.40
C ALA A 281 -6.38 -12.25 16.31
N GLY A 282 -5.44 -13.14 16.54
CA GLY A 282 -4.33 -13.36 15.64
C GLY A 282 -3.34 -14.41 16.11
N PHE A 283 -2.20 -14.44 15.41
CA PHE A 283 -1.16 -15.43 15.61
C PHE A 283 0.20 -14.75 15.78
N ASN A 284 1.02 -15.28 16.69
CA ASN A 284 2.44 -14.97 16.74
C ASN A 284 3.14 -15.67 15.58
N LEU A 285 3.79 -14.90 14.70
CA LEU A 285 4.54 -15.42 13.56
C LEU A 285 6.00 -15.72 13.90
N GLY A 286 6.51 -15.12 14.97
CA GLY A 286 7.84 -15.41 15.46
C GLY A 286 8.33 -14.40 16.47
N THR A 287 9.27 -14.88 17.28
CA THR A 287 9.87 -14.11 18.34
C THR A 287 11.38 -13.99 18.12
N ARG A 288 11.91 -12.81 18.43
CA ARG A 288 13.33 -12.49 18.28
C ARG A 288 13.82 -11.69 19.47
N GLN A 289 14.95 -12.12 20.01
CA GLN A 289 15.75 -11.31 20.90
C GLN A 289 16.98 -10.75 20.18
N LYS A 290 17.29 -9.49 20.42
CA LYS A 290 18.44 -8.80 19.87
C LYS A 290 19.30 -8.27 21.01
N LEU A 291 20.55 -8.73 21.05
CA LEU A 291 21.56 -8.30 22.01
C LEU A 291 22.64 -7.50 21.27
N LYS A 292 23.19 -6.49 21.92
CA LYS A 292 24.39 -5.77 21.48
C LYS A 292 25.25 -5.51 22.70
N TYR A 293 26.54 -5.77 22.58
CA TYR A 293 27.54 -5.59 23.63
C TYR A 293 28.93 -5.49 22.99
N GLN A 294 29.93 -5.15 23.79
CA GLN A 294 31.33 -5.17 23.39
C GLN A 294 32.04 -6.37 24.02
N ARG A 295 32.83 -7.11 23.23
CA ARG A 295 33.68 -8.20 23.72
C ARG A 295 35.04 -8.06 23.07
N ASP A 296 36.09 -8.05 23.88
CA ASP A 296 37.49 -7.94 23.41
C ASP A 296 37.74 -6.73 22.49
N GLY A 297 37.06 -5.61 22.74
CA GLY A 297 37.15 -4.39 21.94
C GLY A 297 36.30 -4.39 20.65
N GLU A 298 35.62 -5.49 20.32
CA GLU A 298 34.75 -5.60 19.16
C GLU A 298 33.26 -5.45 19.51
N ARG A 299 32.49 -4.81 18.63
CA ARG A 299 31.03 -4.69 18.78
C ARG A 299 30.32 -5.92 18.24
N VAL A 300 29.73 -6.69 19.15
CA VAL A 300 28.96 -7.90 18.82
C VAL A 300 27.47 -7.58 18.73
N LYS A 301 26.75 -8.29 17.85
CA LYS A 301 25.32 -8.10 17.62
C LYS A 301 24.63 -9.43 17.34
N ASP A 302 23.99 -9.96 18.36
CA ASP A 302 23.26 -11.22 18.26
C ASP A 302 21.79 -11.01 17.96
N LYS A 303 21.25 -11.91 17.13
CA LYS A 303 19.82 -11.96 16.78
C LYS A 303 19.33 -13.39 16.97
N LEU A 304 18.89 -13.70 18.18
CA LEU A 304 18.39 -15.01 18.56
C LEU A 304 16.92 -15.12 18.16
N LYS A 305 16.61 -15.97 17.18
CA LYS A 305 15.22 -16.33 16.84
C LYS A 305 14.89 -17.65 17.53
N ARG A 306 13.96 -17.62 18.48
CA ARG A 306 13.46 -18.79 19.22
C ARG A 306 11.99 -18.54 19.59
N ASP A 307 11.30 -19.59 20.02
CA ASP A 307 9.92 -19.48 20.48
C ASP A 307 9.80 -18.69 21.79
N TYR A 308 10.76 -18.87 22.72
CA TYR A 308 10.73 -18.25 24.06
C TYR A 308 9.43 -18.54 24.83
N ASN A 309 8.82 -19.71 24.58
CA ASN A 309 7.50 -20.08 25.11
C ASN A 309 6.46 -18.98 24.91
N THR A 310 6.54 -18.21 23.82
CA THR A 310 5.59 -17.11 23.59
C THR A 310 4.23 -17.64 23.15
N SER A 311 3.15 -16.97 23.53
CA SER A 311 1.78 -17.37 23.16
C SER A 311 1.60 -17.38 21.65
N ASN A 312 1.14 -18.50 21.10
CA ASN A 312 0.91 -18.66 19.65
C ASN A 312 -0.35 -17.93 19.20
N LEU A 313 -1.38 -17.94 20.03
CA LEU A 313 -2.63 -17.23 19.82
C LEU A 313 -2.59 -15.92 20.60
N ILE A 314 -2.93 -14.83 19.93
CA ILE A 314 -2.97 -13.50 20.52
C ILE A 314 -4.38 -12.97 20.36
N TYR A 315 -4.98 -12.50 21.44
CA TYR A 315 -6.27 -11.86 21.41
C TYR A 315 -6.34 -10.78 22.48
N GLY A 316 -7.09 -9.73 22.19
CA GLY A 316 -7.08 -8.55 23.04
C GLY A 316 -8.19 -7.57 22.75
N LEU A 317 -8.28 -6.57 23.62
CA LEU A 317 -9.16 -5.43 23.47
C LEU A 317 -8.37 -4.27 22.89
N SER A 318 -9.03 -3.46 22.07
CA SER A 318 -8.42 -2.25 21.55
C SER A 318 -9.45 -1.16 21.35
N ALA A 319 -9.00 0.06 21.61
CA ALA A 319 -9.81 1.25 21.52
C ALA A 319 -8.99 2.37 20.89
N TYR A 320 -9.64 3.22 20.10
CA TYR A 320 -9.02 4.43 19.60
C TYR A 320 -9.98 5.61 19.60
N ALA A 321 -9.45 6.81 19.78
CA ALA A 321 -10.23 8.05 19.73
C ALA A 321 -9.40 9.20 19.16
N GLY A 322 -10.00 10.05 18.33
CA GLY A 322 -9.31 11.23 17.80
C GLY A 322 -10.04 11.90 16.65
N PHE A 323 -9.30 12.66 15.84
CA PHE A 323 -9.86 13.49 14.77
C PHE A 323 -9.18 13.23 13.44
N GLU A 324 -9.96 13.32 12.36
CA GLU A 324 -9.47 13.22 10.98
C GLU A 324 -8.72 11.89 10.76
N GLY A 325 -7.39 11.92 10.64
CA GLY A 325 -6.54 10.75 10.43
C GLY A 325 -5.67 10.37 11.63
N VAL A 326 -5.62 11.17 12.71
CA VAL A 326 -4.74 10.93 13.86
C VAL A 326 -5.55 10.57 15.10
N LEU A 327 -5.32 9.37 15.62
CA LEU A 327 -6.12 8.76 16.66
C LEU A 327 -5.21 8.31 17.81
N LEU A 328 -5.57 8.63 19.05
CA LEU A 328 -4.99 7.97 20.22
C LEU A 328 -5.44 6.52 20.21
N TYR A 329 -4.51 5.57 20.38
CA TYR A 329 -4.75 4.14 20.25
C TYR A 329 -4.23 3.38 21.45
N VAL A 330 -5.08 2.52 22.02
CA VAL A 330 -4.79 1.66 23.17
C VAL A 330 -5.08 0.22 22.79
N LYS A 331 -4.18 -0.68 23.19
CA LYS A 331 -4.35 -2.13 23.06
C LYS A 331 -4.01 -2.82 24.36
N TYR A 332 -4.74 -3.86 24.68
CA TYR A 332 -4.50 -4.71 25.84
C TYR A 332 -4.67 -6.18 25.43
N ASP A 333 -3.58 -6.95 25.51
CA ASP A 333 -3.59 -8.38 25.24
C ASP A 333 -4.23 -9.12 26.43
N LEU A 334 -5.26 -9.90 26.15
CA LEU A 334 -5.96 -10.75 27.13
C LEU A 334 -5.26 -12.09 27.33
N ASN A 335 -4.31 -12.45 26.46
CA ASN A 335 -3.44 -13.59 26.67
C ASN A 335 -2.12 -13.14 27.33
N PRO A 336 -1.51 -14.00 28.17
CA PRO A 336 -0.13 -13.80 28.61
C PRO A 336 0.85 -13.78 27.42
N ILE A 337 1.97 -13.05 27.58
CA ILE A 337 3.08 -12.99 26.62
C ILE A 337 3.75 -14.36 26.49
N PHE A 338 3.99 -15.00 27.64
CA PHE A 338 4.62 -16.32 27.77
C PHE A 338 3.57 -17.35 28.21
N LYS A 339 3.58 -18.52 27.56
CA LYS A 339 2.74 -19.67 27.90
C LYS A 339 3.19 -20.27 29.22
N ASP A 340 2.23 -20.68 30.03
CA ASP A 340 2.44 -21.42 31.30
C ASP A 340 3.43 -20.74 32.27
N ALA A 341 3.58 -19.41 32.17
CA ALA A 341 4.51 -18.66 33.00
C ALA A 341 4.06 -18.64 34.46
N VAL A 342 5.01 -18.81 35.39
CA VAL A 342 4.74 -18.72 36.84
C VAL A 342 4.16 -17.36 37.22
N VAL A 343 4.64 -16.30 36.56
CA VAL A 343 4.15 -14.93 36.70
C VAL A 343 3.56 -14.50 35.37
N GLU A 344 2.24 -14.28 35.33
CA GLU A 344 1.56 -13.84 34.12
C GLU A 344 1.94 -12.39 33.78
N GLN A 345 2.31 -12.19 32.52
CA GLN A 345 2.62 -10.85 31.99
C GLN A 345 1.79 -10.60 30.75
N ARG A 346 1.04 -9.50 30.73
CA ARG A 346 0.10 -9.17 29.65
C ARG A 346 0.53 -7.90 28.94
N ASN A 347 0.55 -7.93 27.63
CA ASN A 347 1.06 -6.80 26.85
C ASN A 347 0.05 -5.65 26.83
N ILE A 348 0.52 -4.43 27.09
CA ILE A 348 -0.25 -3.19 26.94
C ILE A 348 0.48 -2.24 25.99
N SER A 349 -0.27 -1.63 25.08
CA SER A 349 0.27 -0.69 24.10
C SER A 349 -0.52 0.61 24.11
N LEU A 350 0.18 1.74 24.07
CA LEU A 350 -0.39 3.09 23.98
C LEU A 350 0.37 3.88 22.92
N GLY A 351 -0.35 4.49 21.98
CA GLY A 351 0.29 5.20 20.89
C GLY A 351 -0.65 6.04 20.04
N LEU A 352 -0.15 6.41 18.87
CA LEU A 352 -0.90 7.11 17.84
C LEU A 352 -1.12 6.17 16.66
N ARG A 353 -2.36 6.16 16.17
CA ARG A 353 -2.80 5.46 14.99
C ARG A 353 -3.14 6.46 13.90
N PHE A 354 -2.73 6.13 12.69
CA PHE A 354 -2.90 6.92 11.49
C PHE A 354 -3.71 6.11 10.48
N ASP A 355 -4.86 6.65 10.09
CA ASP A 355 -5.68 6.10 9.01
C ASP A 355 -5.43 6.96 7.75
N LEU A 356 -4.94 6.33 6.66
CA LEU A 356 -4.55 6.96 5.41
C LEU A 356 -5.48 6.63 4.24
#